data_AF-A0A3Q3WWU7-F1
#
_entry.id   AF-A0A3Q3WWU7-F1
#
_cell.length_a   1.000
_cell.length_b   1.000
_cell.length_c   1.000
_cell.angle_alpha   90.00
_cell.angle_beta   90.00
_cell.angle_gamma   90.00
#
_symmetry.space_group_name_H-M   'P 1'
#
loop_
_entity.id
_entity.type
_entity.pdbx_description
1 polymer ?
#
loop_
_entity_poly.entity_id
_entity_poly.type
_entity_poly.pdbx_seq_one_letter_code
_entity_poly.pdbx_strand_id
1 'polypeptide(L)'
;DSGGASPNSSVLNRYKHLGKKEERAEVEREQEVEGEGQTSIFQSPLRLVRKTKMKLVVCHVTLLDGTDFTCEVEKRVRGQYLFFKVCEHLNLLEKDYFGLTYMDNHEQKLPRLCLCTSDLSQCNNWQFAFNVKFYPPEPSLLTEDITRYLLCLQLREDVSSGRLPCSFVTHALLGSYTLQAEFGDYEPDQPRPLDYVSQRIFAPNQNKEMEEKILELHKSHRGMTPAQADTQFLENAKKLSMYGVDLRDGFEMLQIFLMAVMENEGDSEGVDIMLGVCANGLLVYKDRLRINRFAWPKILKISYKRNNFYIKIRPGETEQFESTVGFKLQNHRSAKRLWKVCVENHSFFRLNAPEPPTKARFLTLGSKFRYSGRTQAQTRLASTLIDRPAPSFERTSSKRISRSLDGGNAQKDKIFRLLVIKNI
;
A
#
# COMPACT_ATOMS: atom_id res chain seq x y z
N ASP A 1 1.99 -53.86 -62.36
CA ASP A 1 3.39 -53.61 -62.74
C ASP A 1 3.90 -52.33 -62.12
N SER A 2 5.11 -52.42 -61.53
CA SER A 2 6.14 -51.37 -61.31
C SER A 2 5.68 -49.99 -60.78
N GLY A 3 5.99 -49.59 -59.53
CA GLY A 3 7.32 -49.11 -59.07
C GLY A 3 7.41 -47.58 -59.26
N GLY A 4 7.93 -46.72 -58.39
CA GLY A 4 8.54 -46.72 -57.07
C GLY A 4 9.08 -45.28 -56.85
N ALA A 5 9.11 -44.76 -55.62
CA ALA A 5 10.05 -43.74 -55.12
C ALA A 5 9.63 -43.20 -53.74
N SER A 6 10.42 -43.53 -52.71
CA SER A 6 10.46 -42.82 -51.42
C SER A 6 11.40 -41.61 -51.50
N PRO A 7 11.15 -40.54 -50.71
CA PRO A 7 12.21 -39.61 -50.35
C PRO A 7 12.53 -39.58 -48.84
N ASN A 8 13.84 -39.66 -48.58
CA ASN A 8 14.63 -38.92 -47.58
C ASN A 8 14.66 -39.34 -46.11
N SER A 9 15.65 -40.20 -45.84
CA SER A 9 16.37 -40.36 -44.58
C SER A 9 17.24 -39.14 -44.24
N SER A 10 16.74 -38.19 -43.44
CA SER A 10 17.63 -37.17 -42.83
C SER A 10 17.18 -36.61 -41.48
N VAL A 11 16.11 -37.13 -40.87
CA VAL A 11 15.58 -36.60 -39.60
C VAL A 11 15.76 -37.55 -38.40
N LEU A 12 16.03 -38.84 -38.62
CA LEU A 12 16.13 -39.84 -37.53
C LEU A 12 17.53 -40.00 -36.90
N ASN A 13 18.58 -39.36 -37.43
CA ASN A 13 19.95 -39.48 -36.91
C ASN A 13 20.36 -38.40 -35.89
N ARG A 14 19.47 -37.45 -35.57
CA ARG A 14 19.80 -36.36 -34.63
C ARG A 14 19.41 -36.63 -33.17
N TYR A 15 18.65 -37.71 -32.91
CA TYR A 15 18.21 -38.09 -31.56
C TYR A 15 19.05 -39.22 -30.90
N LYS A 16 20.08 -39.75 -31.56
CA LYS A 16 20.97 -40.79 -31.00
C LYS A 16 22.35 -40.29 -30.50
N HIS A 17 22.57 -38.97 -30.46
CA HIS A 17 23.86 -38.37 -30.04
C HIS A 17 23.82 -37.49 -28.79
N LEU A 18 22.64 -37.29 -28.19
CA LEU A 18 22.49 -36.54 -26.93
C LEU A 18 22.47 -37.47 -25.70
N GLY A 19 21.92 -38.69 -25.81
CA GLY A 19 21.88 -39.66 -24.71
C GLY A 19 23.20 -40.38 -24.39
N LYS A 20 24.29 -40.13 -25.13
CA LYS A 20 25.61 -40.78 -24.93
C LYS A 20 26.66 -39.88 -24.26
N LYS A 21 26.30 -38.64 -23.92
CA LYS A 21 27.18 -37.69 -23.22
C LYS A 21 26.88 -37.55 -21.73
N GLU A 22 25.72 -38.00 -21.26
CA GLU A 22 25.34 -37.94 -19.84
C GLU A 22 25.82 -39.17 -19.04
N GLU A 23 25.87 -40.37 -19.62
CA GLU A 23 26.39 -41.58 -18.95
C GLU A 23 27.91 -41.61 -18.72
N ARG A 24 28.69 -40.72 -19.35
CA ARG A 24 30.16 -40.69 -19.21
C ARG A 24 30.68 -39.72 -18.15
N ALA A 25 29.79 -38.95 -17.51
CA ALA A 25 30.15 -37.97 -16.49
C ALA A 25 29.82 -38.42 -15.05
N GLU A 26 29.00 -39.47 -14.89
CA GLU A 26 28.65 -40.06 -13.59
C GLU A 26 29.60 -41.18 -13.14
N VAL A 27 30.39 -41.77 -14.05
CA VAL A 27 31.29 -42.90 -13.74
C VAL A 27 32.67 -42.45 -13.23
N GLU A 28 33.03 -41.15 -13.32
CA GLU A 28 34.31 -40.62 -12.82
C GLU A 28 34.23 -40.00 -11.41
N ARG A 29 33.12 -40.17 -10.68
CA ARG A 29 32.97 -39.62 -9.30
C ARG A 29 32.74 -40.65 -8.20
N GLU A 30 32.70 -41.94 -8.53
CA GLU A 30 32.55 -43.01 -7.54
C GLU A 30 33.67 -44.05 -7.69
N GLN A 31 34.90 -43.66 -7.37
CA GLN A 31 35.99 -44.55 -6.95
C GLN A 31 37.24 -43.72 -6.61
N GLU A 32 37.32 -43.23 -5.37
CA GLU A 32 38.55 -43.29 -4.60
C GLU A 32 38.22 -43.07 -3.12
N VAL A 33 38.56 -44.11 -2.35
CA VAL A 33 38.20 -44.39 -0.96
C VAL A 33 39.37 -44.01 -0.05
N GLU A 34 39.01 -43.52 1.14
CA GLU A 34 39.71 -43.56 2.44
C GLU A 34 41.23 -43.77 2.52
N GLY A 35 41.89 -42.88 3.26
CA GLY A 35 43.24 -43.08 3.82
C GLY A 35 43.64 -41.94 4.77
N GLU A 36 43.76 -42.24 6.06
CA GLU A 36 44.26 -41.35 7.12
C GLU A 36 45.77 -41.03 6.96
N GLY A 37 46.22 -39.87 7.45
CA GLY A 37 47.65 -39.61 7.70
C GLY A 37 48.12 -38.17 7.54
N GLN A 38 48.65 -37.58 8.62
CA GLN A 38 49.10 -36.20 8.80
C GLN A 38 50.24 -35.74 7.85
N THR A 39 50.23 -34.50 7.36
CA THR A 39 51.15 -33.39 7.75
C THR A 39 51.19 -32.22 6.74
N SER A 40 50.87 -31.03 7.27
CA SER A 40 51.55 -29.74 7.08
C SER A 40 51.65 -29.05 5.70
N ILE A 41 51.14 -27.81 5.71
CA ILE A 41 51.66 -26.59 5.06
C ILE A 41 51.40 -26.45 3.55
N PHE A 42 50.29 -25.78 3.21
CA PHE A 42 50.29 -24.67 2.24
C PHE A 42 49.01 -23.82 2.47
N GLN A 43 49.10 -22.78 3.28
CA GLN A 43 48.04 -21.77 3.42
C GLN A 43 47.98 -20.92 2.14
N SER A 44 46.90 -21.05 1.38
CA SER A 44 46.52 -20.06 0.37
C SER A 44 45.70 -18.94 1.04
N PRO A 45 45.97 -17.65 0.77
CA PRO A 45 45.32 -16.53 1.43
C PRO A 45 43.95 -16.26 0.82
N LEU A 46 43.01 -17.19 1.00
CA LEU A 46 41.60 -16.87 0.81
C LEU A 46 41.19 -15.93 1.93
N ARG A 47 40.83 -14.71 1.52
CA ARG A 47 40.13 -13.70 2.30
C ARG A 47 39.21 -14.39 3.31
N LEU A 48 39.64 -14.35 4.57
CA LEU A 48 38.79 -14.52 5.72
C LEU A 48 37.73 -13.41 5.62
N VAL A 49 36.64 -13.69 4.91
CA VAL A 49 35.40 -12.95 5.12
C VAL A 49 35.02 -13.33 6.54
N ARG A 50 35.49 -12.52 7.51
CA ARG A 50 34.88 -12.44 8.82
C ARG A 50 33.38 -12.46 8.54
N LYS A 51 32.70 -13.54 8.93
CA LYS A 51 31.25 -13.50 9.15
C LYS A 51 31.08 -12.49 10.29
N THR A 52 31.12 -11.20 9.94
CA THR A 52 30.80 -10.12 10.85
C THR A 52 29.42 -10.47 11.34
N LYS A 53 29.28 -10.85 12.62
CA LYS A 53 27.97 -11.14 13.23
C LYS A 53 27.05 -10.00 12.83
N MET A 54 26.09 -10.28 11.95
CA MET A 54 25.16 -9.27 11.45
C MET A 54 24.41 -8.76 12.67
N LYS A 55 24.48 -7.45 12.92
CA LYS A 55 23.80 -6.85 14.08
C LYS A 55 22.30 -7.03 13.88
N LEU A 56 21.68 -7.82 14.76
CA LEU A 56 20.23 -7.95 14.82
C LEU A 56 19.63 -6.70 15.46
N VAL A 57 18.43 -6.36 15.01
CA VAL A 57 17.63 -5.24 15.49
C VAL A 57 16.19 -5.71 15.65
N VAL A 58 15.55 -5.26 16.72
CA VAL A 58 14.12 -5.54 16.97
C VAL A 58 13.31 -4.51 16.18
N CYS A 59 12.39 -5.00 15.36
CA CYS A 59 11.40 -4.18 14.66
C CYS A 59 10.05 -4.28 15.36
N HIS A 60 9.38 -3.15 15.46
CA HIS A 60 8.00 -3.05 15.95
C HIS A 60 7.10 -2.64 14.78
N VAL A 61 6.08 -3.44 14.50
CA VAL A 61 5.12 -3.19 13.42
C VAL A 61 3.72 -3.08 14.02
N THR A 62 3.15 -1.89 14.02
CA THR A 62 1.74 -1.69 14.39
C THR A 62 0.84 -2.21 13.27
N LEU A 63 -0.02 -3.17 13.59
CA LEU A 63 -0.97 -3.80 12.67
C LEU A 63 -2.26 -2.98 12.54
N LEU A 64 -3.10 -3.35 11.57
CA LEU A 64 -4.33 -2.61 11.25
C LEU A 64 -5.39 -2.68 12.36
N ASP A 65 -5.30 -3.69 13.23
CA ASP A 65 -6.16 -3.84 14.39
C ASP A 65 -5.63 -3.09 15.63
N GLY A 66 -4.47 -2.44 15.51
CA GLY A 66 -3.80 -1.70 16.58
C GLY A 66 -2.91 -2.55 17.48
N THR A 67 -2.78 -3.85 17.23
CA THR A 67 -1.80 -4.69 17.93
C THR A 67 -0.39 -4.47 17.38
N ASP A 68 0.64 -4.76 18.17
CA ASP A 68 2.04 -4.64 17.74
C ASP A 68 2.65 -6.01 17.47
N PHE A 69 3.14 -6.21 16.25
CA PHE A 69 3.97 -7.36 15.88
C PHE A 69 5.45 -7.01 16.04
N THR A 70 6.17 -7.82 16.82
CA THR A 70 7.60 -7.65 17.05
C THR A 70 8.40 -8.80 16.44
N CYS A 71 9.48 -8.47 15.73
CA CYS A 71 10.40 -9.48 15.21
C CYS A 71 11.84 -8.97 15.11
N GLU A 72 12.80 -9.88 15.29
CA GLU A 72 14.21 -9.60 15.07
C GLU A 72 14.58 -9.74 13.60
N VAL A 73 15.29 -8.75 13.06
CA VAL A 73 15.80 -8.77 11.70
C VAL A 73 17.25 -8.30 11.65
N GLU A 74 17.96 -8.66 10.58
CA GLU A 74 19.29 -8.13 10.35
C GLU A 74 19.23 -6.64 9.98
N LYS A 75 20.14 -5.81 10.52
CA LYS A 75 20.17 -4.36 10.29
C LYS A 75 20.22 -3.94 8.80
N ARG A 76 20.70 -4.80 7.91
CA ARG A 76 20.81 -4.54 6.45
C ARG A 76 19.75 -5.29 5.64
N VAL A 77 18.73 -5.84 6.30
CA VAL A 77 17.67 -6.56 5.61
C VAL A 77 16.84 -5.61 4.75
N ARG A 78 16.33 -6.12 3.63
CA ARG A 78 15.38 -5.39 2.79
C ARG A 78 14.01 -5.34 3.45
N GLY A 79 13.29 -4.22 3.30
CA GLY A 79 11.92 -4.08 3.81
C GLY A 79 10.95 -5.19 3.35
N GLN A 80 11.18 -5.78 2.17
CA GLN A 80 10.42 -6.94 1.68
C GLN A 80 10.42 -8.13 2.65
N TYR A 81 11.51 -8.37 3.39
CA TYR A 81 11.61 -9.49 4.33
C TYR A 81 10.75 -9.24 5.57
N LEU A 82 10.83 -8.04 6.16
CA LEU A 82 9.98 -7.65 7.28
C LEU A 82 8.51 -7.72 6.89
N PHE A 83 8.15 -7.22 5.71
CA PHE A 83 6.80 -7.33 5.18
C PHE A 83 6.34 -8.78 5.01
N PHE A 84 7.21 -9.66 4.50
CA PHE A 84 6.91 -11.08 4.39
C PHE A 84 6.61 -11.71 5.75
N LYS A 85 7.41 -11.40 6.79
CA LYS A 85 7.18 -11.89 8.16
C LYS A 85 5.83 -11.45 8.73
N VAL A 86 5.43 -10.19 8.48
CA VAL A 86 4.11 -9.69 8.88
C VAL A 86 2.99 -10.43 8.14
N CYS A 87 3.13 -10.67 6.83
CA CYS A 87 2.13 -11.42 6.07
C CYS A 87 2.04 -12.90 6.50
N GLU A 88 3.16 -13.54 6.87
CA GLU A 88 3.15 -14.88 7.46
C GLU A 88 2.39 -14.90 8.78
N HIS A 89 2.68 -13.95 9.68
CA HIS A 89 2.00 -13.83 10.97
C HIS A 89 0.49 -13.63 10.83
N LEU A 90 0.07 -12.77 9.89
CA LEU A 90 -1.33 -12.54 9.57
C LEU A 90 -1.96 -13.66 8.72
N ASN A 91 -1.18 -14.64 8.28
CA ASN A 91 -1.62 -15.68 7.35
C ASN A 91 -2.28 -15.12 6.07
N LEU A 92 -1.70 -14.07 5.47
CA LEU A 92 -2.26 -13.29 4.36
C LEU A 92 -1.66 -13.67 2.99
N LEU A 93 -2.47 -14.20 2.06
CA LEU A 93 -1.99 -14.55 0.71
C LEU A 93 -2.13 -13.40 -0.31
N GLU A 94 -3.20 -12.60 -0.20
CA GLU A 94 -3.45 -11.43 -1.07
C GLU A 94 -2.64 -10.19 -0.64
N LYS A 95 -1.36 -10.41 -0.28
CA LYS A 95 -0.47 -9.40 0.32
C LYS A 95 -0.16 -8.20 -0.58
N ASP A 96 -0.33 -8.28 -1.90
CA ASP A 96 0.11 -7.20 -2.79
C ASP A 96 -0.68 -5.89 -2.61
N TYR A 97 -1.84 -5.94 -1.97
CA TYR A 97 -2.64 -4.74 -1.62
C TYR A 97 -2.08 -3.96 -0.43
N PHE A 98 -1.13 -4.53 0.33
CA PHE A 98 -0.63 -3.96 1.58
C PHE A 98 0.82 -3.51 1.46
N GLY A 99 1.29 -2.78 2.46
CA GLY A 99 2.67 -2.36 2.58
C GLY A 99 3.02 -1.95 4.01
N LEU A 100 4.30 -1.68 4.24
CA LEU A 100 4.77 -1.08 5.49
C LEU A 100 4.99 0.41 5.30
N THR A 101 4.68 1.21 6.31
CA THR A 101 5.08 2.61 6.42
C THR A 101 6.02 2.81 7.61
N TYR A 102 6.88 3.83 7.55
CA TYR A 102 7.78 4.22 8.65
C TYR A 102 8.01 5.73 8.66
N MET A 103 8.42 6.29 9.79
CA MET A 103 8.76 7.72 9.89
C MET A 103 10.22 7.96 9.51
N ASP A 104 10.49 8.89 8.58
CA ASP A 104 11.85 9.25 8.14
C ASP A 104 12.53 10.18 9.17
N ASN A 105 13.83 9.99 9.38
CA ASN A 105 14.73 10.82 10.19
C ASN A 105 14.64 12.32 9.85
N HIS A 106 14.39 12.67 8.58
CA HIS A 106 14.37 14.07 8.13
C HIS A 106 12.98 14.71 8.12
N GLU A 107 11.91 13.92 8.14
CA GLU A 107 10.53 14.40 7.94
C GLU A 107 9.67 13.94 9.12
N GLN A 108 10.00 14.33 10.35
CA GLN A 108 9.35 13.94 11.62
C GLN A 108 7.79 14.01 11.63
N LYS A 109 7.14 14.46 10.56
CA LYS A 109 5.69 14.59 10.38
C LYS A 109 5.06 13.72 9.28
N LEU A 110 5.81 13.05 8.39
CA LEU A 110 5.22 12.31 7.26
C LEU A 110 5.65 10.84 7.19
N PRO A 111 4.72 9.87 7.36
CA PRO A 111 5.02 8.46 7.19
C PRO A 111 5.37 8.16 5.73
N ARG A 112 6.52 7.51 5.52
CA ARG A 112 6.98 7.01 4.22
C ARG A 112 6.50 5.61 4.01
N LEU A 113 6.05 5.31 2.80
CA LEU A 113 5.85 3.92 2.41
C LEU A 113 7.22 3.28 2.26
N CYS A 114 7.48 2.25 3.06
CA CYS A 114 8.60 1.36 2.88
C CYS A 114 8.42 0.69 1.52
N LEU A 115 9.24 1.11 0.56
CA LEU A 115 9.35 0.38 -0.68
C LEU A 115 9.94 -0.99 -0.31
N CYS A 116 9.36 -2.06 -0.83
CA CYS A 116 9.89 -3.41 -0.72
C CYS A 116 11.41 -3.50 -0.99
N THR A 117 11.94 -2.55 -1.75
CA THR A 117 13.33 -2.47 -2.21
C THR A 117 14.23 -1.53 -1.40
N SER A 118 13.72 -0.77 -0.42
CA SER A 118 14.58 0.08 0.42
C SER A 118 15.29 -0.71 1.52
N ASP A 119 16.58 -0.42 1.70
CA ASP A 119 17.34 -0.81 2.89
C ASP A 119 16.72 -0.13 4.11
N LEU A 120 16.42 -0.92 5.15
CA LEU A 120 15.82 -0.44 6.39
C LEU A 120 16.80 0.33 7.28
N SER A 121 18.08 0.40 6.90
CA SER A 121 19.12 1.13 7.64
C SER A 121 18.84 2.62 7.87
N GLN A 122 17.89 3.20 7.14
CA GLN A 122 17.48 4.62 7.24
C GLN A 122 16.26 4.85 8.15
N CYS A 123 15.61 3.79 8.65
CA CYS A 123 14.42 3.90 9.49
C CYS A 123 14.80 4.33 10.92
N ASN A 124 14.18 5.40 11.42
CA ASN A 124 14.36 5.77 12.83
C ASN A 124 13.63 4.76 13.71
N ASN A 125 14.25 4.37 14.83
CA ASN A 125 13.63 3.57 15.90
C ASN A 125 13.05 2.20 15.53
N TRP A 126 13.21 1.72 14.29
CA TRP A 126 12.69 0.43 13.82
C TRP A 126 11.17 0.26 14.06
N GLN A 127 10.43 1.36 13.99
CA GLN A 127 8.98 1.40 14.10
C GLN A 127 8.35 1.50 12.71
N PHE A 128 7.39 0.62 12.46
CA PHE A 128 6.68 0.51 11.20
C PHE A 128 5.18 0.39 11.48
N ALA A 129 4.37 0.71 10.48
CA ALA A 129 2.94 0.42 10.48
C ALA A 129 2.58 -0.40 9.23
N PHE A 130 1.74 -1.41 9.41
CA PHE A 130 1.17 -2.19 8.32
C PHE A 130 -0.09 -1.48 7.82
N ASN A 131 -0.13 -1.14 6.54
CA ASN A 131 -1.21 -0.34 5.94
C ASN A 131 -1.67 -0.92 4.61
N VAL A 132 -2.89 -0.56 4.20
CA VAL A 132 -3.32 -0.75 2.81
C VAL A 132 -2.51 0.21 1.93
N LYS A 133 -1.88 -0.35 0.89
CA LYS A 133 -1.12 0.40 -0.13
C LYS A 133 -1.95 0.66 -1.37
N PHE A 134 -2.67 -0.37 -1.82
CA PHE A 134 -3.49 -0.31 -3.03
C PHE A 134 -4.92 -0.69 -2.68
N TYR A 135 -5.83 0.28 -2.79
CA TYR A 135 -7.24 0.08 -2.53
C TYR A 135 -7.92 -0.48 -3.78
N PRO A 136 -8.46 -1.72 -3.75
CA PRO A 136 -9.13 -2.29 -4.90
C PRO A 136 -10.35 -1.45 -5.31
N PRO A 137 -10.52 -1.10 -6.60
CA PRO A 137 -11.73 -0.37 -7.04
C PRO A 137 -13.01 -1.18 -6.83
N GLU A 138 -12.87 -2.51 -6.78
CA GLU A 138 -13.97 -3.46 -6.58
C GLU A 138 -13.55 -4.47 -5.48
N PRO A 139 -13.86 -4.19 -4.19
CA PRO A 139 -13.47 -5.03 -3.07
C PRO A 139 -14.15 -6.41 -3.05
N SER A 140 -15.32 -6.54 -3.71
CA SER A 140 -16.03 -7.81 -3.87
C SER A 140 -15.22 -8.87 -4.64
N LEU A 141 -14.22 -8.45 -5.42
CA LEU A 141 -13.31 -9.33 -6.17
C LEU A 141 -12.11 -9.83 -5.36
N LEU A 142 -11.97 -9.43 -4.09
CA LEU A 142 -11.02 -10.06 -3.19
C LEU A 142 -11.45 -11.50 -2.94
N THR A 143 -10.50 -12.43 -2.81
CA THR A 143 -10.86 -13.84 -2.62
C THR A 143 -11.05 -14.15 -1.13
N GLU A 144 -10.13 -13.71 -0.28
CA GLU A 144 -10.14 -14.09 1.13
C GLU A 144 -10.89 -13.09 2.04
N ASP A 145 -11.63 -13.62 3.03
CA ASP A 145 -12.33 -12.80 4.03
C ASP A 145 -11.37 -11.97 4.88
N ILE A 146 -10.18 -12.50 5.19
CA ILE A 146 -9.17 -11.77 5.95
C ILE A 146 -8.71 -10.52 5.20
N THR A 147 -8.59 -10.57 3.88
CA THR A 147 -8.21 -9.41 3.06
C THR A 147 -9.28 -8.33 3.11
N ARG A 148 -10.56 -8.72 3.00
CA ARG A 148 -11.70 -7.80 3.17
C ARG A 148 -11.71 -7.19 4.57
N TYR A 149 -11.53 -7.99 5.60
CA TYR A 149 -11.51 -7.55 6.99
C TYR A 149 -10.39 -6.53 7.26
N LEU A 150 -9.17 -6.80 6.81
CA LEU A 150 -8.05 -5.86 6.95
C LEU A 150 -8.33 -4.54 6.20
N LEU A 151 -8.96 -4.60 5.02
CA LEU A 151 -9.39 -3.40 4.30
C LEU A 151 -10.47 -2.61 5.08
N CYS A 152 -11.42 -3.30 5.72
CA CYS A 152 -12.40 -2.67 6.63
C CYS A 152 -11.69 -1.96 7.78
N LEU A 153 -10.70 -2.57 8.43
CA LEU A 153 -9.96 -1.94 9.54
C LEU A 153 -9.28 -0.64 9.12
N GLN A 154 -8.59 -0.62 7.99
CA GLN A 154 -7.97 0.60 7.46
C GLN A 154 -9.03 1.69 7.20
N LEU A 155 -10.14 1.34 6.56
CA LEU A 155 -11.20 2.30 6.21
C LEU A 155 -11.97 2.79 7.44
N ARG A 156 -12.17 1.97 8.47
CA ARG A 156 -12.77 2.38 9.74
C ARG A 156 -11.93 3.48 10.39
N GLU A 157 -10.60 3.30 10.42
CA GLU A 157 -9.68 4.35 10.89
C GLU A 157 -9.72 5.58 9.98
N ASP A 158 -9.76 5.41 8.65
CA ASP A 158 -9.82 6.53 7.72
C ASP A 158 -11.11 7.37 7.92
N VAL A 159 -12.24 6.72 8.18
CA VAL A 159 -13.52 7.39 8.46
C VAL A 159 -13.50 8.06 9.83
N SER A 160 -13.10 7.35 10.88
CA SER A 160 -13.11 7.88 12.25
C SER A 160 -12.13 9.04 12.47
N SER A 161 -10.99 9.03 11.77
CA SER A 161 -10.01 10.13 11.79
C SER A 161 -10.37 11.31 10.88
N GLY A 162 -11.34 11.14 9.97
CA GLY A 162 -11.73 12.18 9.01
C GLY A 162 -10.84 12.28 7.77
N ARG A 163 -9.92 11.31 7.56
CA ARG A 163 -9.20 11.11 6.30
C ARG A 163 -10.14 10.79 5.14
N LEU A 164 -11.22 10.06 5.43
CA LEU A 164 -12.27 9.70 4.49
C LEU A 164 -13.58 10.41 4.90
N PRO A 165 -13.83 11.63 4.40
CA PRO A 165 -15.00 12.40 4.78
C PRO A 165 -16.30 11.73 4.35
N CYS A 166 -17.25 11.66 5.27
CA CYS A 166 -18.56 11.06 5.07
C CYS A 166 -19.67 12.01 5.51
N SER A 167 -20.86 11.88 4.92
CA SER A 167 -22.06 12.54 5.46
C SER A 167 -22.47 11.91 6.80
N PHE A 168 -23.30 12.60 7.57
CA PHE A 168 -23.88 12.06 8.81
C PHE A 168 -24.52 10.67 8.59
N VAL A 169 -25.37 10.56 7.55
CA VAL A 169 -26.06 9.30 7.21
C VAL A 169 -25.07 8.20 6.88
N THR A 170 -23.99 8.52 6.17
CA THR A 170 -22.97 7.54 5.81
C THR A 170 -22.17 7.08 7.03
N HIS A 171 -21.78 7.99 7.94
CA HIS A 171 -21.14 7.62 9.20
C HIS A 171 -22.03 6.66 9.99
N ALA A 172 -23.33 6.96 10.10
CA ALA A 172 -24.25 6.10 10.83
C ALA A 172 -24.38 4.71 10.21
N LEU A 173 -24.48 4.65 8.87
CA LEU A 173 -24.55 3.40 8.12
C LEU A 173 -23.27 2.56 8.29
N LEU A 174 -22.09 3.15 8.08
CA LEU A 174 -20.81 2.45 8.22
C LEU A 174 -20.55 2.03 9.68
N GLY A 175 -20.95 2.85 10.65
CA GLY A 175 -20.92 2.51 12.07
C GLY A 175 -21.80 1.31 12.39
N SER A 176 -23.00 1.23 11.82
CA SER A 176 -23.92 0.11 12.04
C SER A 176 -23.37 -1.23 11.51
N TYR A 177 -22.72 -1.25 10.34
CA TYR A 177 -22.05 -2.46 9.85
C TYR A 177 -20.83 -2.83 10.68
N THR A 178 -20.11 -1.83 11.21
CA THR A 178 -18.98 -2.07 12.12
C THR A 178 -19.45 -2.75 13.40
N LEU A 179 -20.57 -2.29 13.99
CA LEU A 179 -21.17 -2.93 15.15
C LEU A 179 -21.62 -4.36 14.86
N GLN A 180 -22.34 -4.58 13.76
CA GLN A 180 -22.78 -5.91 13.36
C GLN A 180 -21.61 -6.87 13.15
N ALA A 181 -20.51 -6.40 12.54
CA ALA A 181 -19.33 -7.20 12.29
C ALA A 181 -18.53 -7.56 13.56
N GLU A 182 -18.60 -6.73 14.61
CA GLU A 182 -17.84 -6.92 15.86
C GLU A 182 -18.65 -7.61 16.95
N PHE A 183 -19.96 -7.32 17.05
CA PHE A 183 -20.82 -7.76 18.15
C PHE A 183 -21.93 -8.72 17.72
N GLY A 184 -22.16 -8.88 16.42
CA GLY A 184 -23.28 -9.67 15.91
C GLY A 184 -24.61 -8.94 16.09
N ASP A 185 -25.69 -9.73 16.20
CA ASP A 185 -27.06 -9.24 16.27
C ASP A 185 -27.31 -8.42 17.54
N TYR A 186 -28.12 -7.38 17.40
CA TYR A 186 -28.61 -6.61 18.54
C TYR A 186 -29.53 -7.46 19.44
N GLU A 187 -29.24 -7.50 20.75
CA GLU A 187 -30.10 -8.11 21.76
C GLU A 187 -30.89 -7.03 22.53
N PRO A 188 -32.24 -7.11 22.59
CA PRO A 188 -33.07 -6.10 23.24
C PRO A 188 -32.88 -6.03 24.76
N ASP A 189 -32.46 -7.13 25.38
CA ASP A 189 -32.24 -7.23 26.83
C ASP A 189 -30.86 -6.72 27.27
N GLN A 190 -30.04 -6.26 26.32
CA GLN A 190 -28.69 -5.81 26.61
C GLN A 190 -28.73 -4.49 27.43
N PRO A 191 -28.13 -4.45 28.63
CA PRO A 191 -28.18 -3.27 29.47
C PRO A 191 -27.44 -2.11 28.80
N ARG A 192 -28.14 -0.97 28.65
CA ARG A 192 -27.63 0.30 28.13
C ARG A 192 -26.98 0.17 26.74
N PRO A 193 -27.78 -0.02 25.69
CA PRO A 193 -27.24 -0.27 24.36
C PRO A 193 -26.50 0.93 23.74
N LEU A 194 -26.73 2.14 24.24
CA LEU A 194 -25.94 3.29 23.79
C LEU A 194 -24.53 3.29 24.40
N ASP A 195 -24.32 2.73 25.59
CA ASP A 195 -23.02 2.77 26.28
C ASP A 195 -21.92 2.04 25.48
N TYR A 196 -22.26 1.01 24.69
CA TYR A 196 -21.29 0.34 23.83
C TYR A 196 -20.96 1.15 22.55
N VAL A 197 -21.93 1.89 22.01
CA VAL A 197 -21.71 2.76 20.85
C VAL A 197 -20.84 3.96 21.27
N SER A 198 -21.16 4.57 22.41
CA SER A 198 -20.42 5.72 22.95
C SER A 198 -19.00 5.39 23.41
N GLN A 199 -18.61 4.11 23.51
CA GLN A 199 -17.24 3.69 23.82
C GLN A 199 -16.34 3.63 22.59
N ARG A 200 -16.90 3.73 21.38
CA ARG A 200 -16.17 3.61 20.11
C ARG A 200 -16.21 4.93 19.36
N ILE A 201 -15.27 5.11 18.43
CA ILE A 201 -15.16 6.30 17.58
C ILE A 201 -15.51 5.91 16.14
N PHE A 202 -16.69 6.27 15.69
CA PHE A 202 -17.18 6.04 14.32
C PHE A 202 -17.01 7.25 13.41
N ALA A 203 -16.92 8.45 13.99
CA ALA A 203 -16.79 9.71 13.25
C ALA A 203 -15.97 10.74 14.05
N PRO A 204 -15.32 11.71 13.39
CA PRO A 204 -14.56 12.76 14.07
C PRO A 204 -15.43 13.65 15.00
N ASN A 205 -16.68 13.88 14.60
CA ASN A 205 -17.66 14.70 15.31
C ASN A 205 -18.85 13.86 15.77
N GLN A 206 -18.58 12.71 16.40
CA GLN A 206 -19.62 11.82 16.92
C GLN A 206 -20.44 12.52 18.01
N ASN A 207 -21.76 12.47 17.89
CA ASN A 207 -22.72 13.03 18.83
C ASN A 207 -23.81 11.99 19.17
N LYS A 208 -24.65 12.29 20.16
CA LYS A 208 -25.69 11.37 20.63
C LYS A 208 -26.70 10.99 19.53
N GLU A 209 -27.08 11.93 18.68
CA GLU A 209 -27.98 11.68 17.54
C GLU A 209 -27.40 10.66 16.55
N MET A 210 -26.09 10.74 16.28
CA MET A 210 -25.39 9.77 15.46
C MET A 210 -25.37 8.39 16.11
N GLU A 211 -25.10 8.33 17.42
CA GLU A 211 -25.09 7.07 18.17
C GLU A 211 -26.46 6.38 18.17
N GLU A 212 -27.54 7.16 18.36
CA GLU A 212 -28.92 6.68 18.23
C GLU A 212 -29.21 6.16 16.82
N LYS A 213 -28.75 6.87 15.78
CA LYS A 213 -28.96 6.45 14.39
C LYS A 213 -28.15 5.20 14.02
N ILE A 214 -26.93 5.09 14.52
CA ILE A 214 -26.09 3.89 14.37
C ILE A 214 -26.81 2.69 15.00
N LEU A 215 -27.33 2.85 16.21
CA LEU A 215 -28.04 1.81 16.94
C LEU A 215 -29.33 1.39 16.22
N GLU A 216 -30.10 2.36 15.71
CA GLU A 216 -31.31 2.10 14.92
C GLU A 216 -31.01 1.24 13.69
N LEU A 217 -29.95 1.57 12.95
CA LEU A 217 -29.53 0.80 11.77
C LEU A 217 -28.94 -0.56 12.15
N HIS A 218 -28.23 -0.67 13.28
CA HIS A 218 -27.69 -1.96 13.74
C HIS A 218 -28.82 -2.97 14.00
N LYS A 219 -29.94 -2.53 14.56
CA LYS A 219 -31.12 -3.37 14.78
C LYS A 219 -31.70 -3.97 13.50
N SER A 220 -31.58 -3.29 12.36
CA SER A 220 -32.11 -3.79 11.08
C SER A 220 -31.19 -4.80 10.39
N HIS A 221 -29.97 -5.02 10.89
CA HIS A 221 -29.00 -5.97 10.32
C HIS A 221 -29.07 -7.37 10.92
N ARG A 222 -30.13 -7.70 11.67
CA ARG A 222 -30.30 -9.00 12.33
C ARG A 222 -30.14 -10.17 11.36
N GLY A 223 -29.35 -11.16 11.74
CA GLY A 223 -29.02 -12.35 10.93
C GLY A 223 -27.89 -12.12 9.94
N MET A 224 -27.32 -10.91 9.85
CA MET A 224 -26.18 -10.63 9.00
C MET A 224 -24.88 -11.14 9.64
N THR A 225 -24.16 -12.01 8.95
CA THR A 225 -22.85 -12.49 9.42
C THR A 225 -21.79 -11.38 9.37
N PRO A 226 -20.71 -11.47 10.16
CA PRO A 226 -19.64 -10.49 10.11
C PRO A 226 -19.00 -10.30 8.73
N ALA A 227 -18.85 -11.37 7.94
CA ALA A 227 -18.32 -11.30 6.58
C ALA A 227 -19.28 -10.56 5.62
N GLN A 228 -20.59 -10.74 5.78
CA GLN A 228 -21.60 -9.99 5.03
C GLN A 228 -21.59 -8.50 5.43
N ALA A 229 -21.46 -8.21 6.73
CA ALA A 229 -21.37 -6.84 7.23
C ALA A 229 -20.12 -6.12 6.71
N ASP A 230 -18.96 -6.79 6.69
CA ASP A 230 -17.74 -6.26 6.07
C ASP A 230 -17.94 -5.99 4.57
N THR A 231 -18.60 -6.91 3.85
CA THR A 231 -18.90 -6.73 2.43
C THR A 231 -19.78 -5.51 2.20
N GLN A 232 -20.86 -5.35 2.96
CA GLN A 232 -21.75 -4.19 2.85
C GLN A 232 -21.05 -2.89 3.26
N PHE A 233 -20.19 -2.92 4.28
CA PHE A 233 -19.34 -1.79 4.64
C PHE A 233 -18.48 -1.35 3.45
N LEU A 234 -17.76 -2.28 2.81
CA LEU A 234 -16.87 -2.00 1.69
C LEU A 234 -17.63 -1.50 0.46
N GLU A 235 -18.80 -2.07 0.17
CA GLU A 235 -19.66 -1.66 -0.95
C GLU A 235 -20.18 -0.23 -0.82
N ASN A 236 -20.34 0.26 0.41
CA ASN A 236 -20.70 1.65 0.67
C ASN A 236 -19.46 2.55 0.73
N ALA A 237 -18.38 2.10 1.36
CA ALA A 237 -17.14 2.87 1.47
C ALA A 237 -16.49 3.17 0.09
N LYS A 238 -16.55 2.23 -0.86
CA LYS A 238 -15.97 2.41 -2.21
C LYS A 238 -16.61 3.55 -3.01
N LYS A 239 -17.83 3.96 -2.65
CA LYS A 239 -18.58 5.04 -3.31
C LYS A 239 -18.12 6.43 -2.84
N LEU A 240 -17.34 6.52 -1.77
CA LEU A 240 -16.89 7.78 -1.20
C LEU A 240 -15.85 8.45 -2.09
N SER A 241 -15.93 9.79 -2.18
CA SER A 241 -15.14 10.58 -3.13
C SER A 241 -13.63 10.53 -2.90
N MET A 242 -13.20 10.15 -1.69
CA MET A 242 -11.80 10.04 -1.30
C MET A 242 -11.39 8.58 -1.02
N TYR A 243 -12.22 7.60 -1.40
CA TYR A 243 -11.90 6.19 -1.25
C TYR A 243 -10.61 5.84 -1.99
N GLY A 244 -9.66 5.25 -1.26
CA GLY A 244 -8.39 4.80 -1.81
C GLY A 244 -7.53 5.91 -2.41
N VAL A 245 -7.80 7.16 -2.03
CA VAL A 245 -6.98 8.31 -2.39
C VAL A 245 -5.86 8.39 -1.36
N ASP A 246 -4.62 8.24 -1.81
CA ASP A 246 -3.44 8.31 -0.96
C ASP A 246 -3.22 9.75 -0.45
N LEU A 247 -3.88 10.08 0.66
CA LEU A 247 -3.80 11.33 1.41
C LEU A 247 -3.18 11.01 2.77
N ARG A 248 -1.86 10.90 2.84
CA ARG A 248 -1.22 10.52 4.10
C ARG A 248 -1.24 11.68 5.07
N ASP A 249 -1.76 11.40 6.26
CA ASP A 249 -1.89 12.35 7.36
C ASP A 249 -0.57 12.94 7.79
N GLY A 250 -0.68 14.20 8.21
CA GLY A 250 0.42 14.98 8.75
C GLY A 250 0.70 16.20 7.88
N PHE A 251 -0.17 17.21 8.00
CA PHE A 251 0.31 18.59 8.06
C PHE A 251 1.31 18.97 6.97
N GLU A 252 0.86 18.91 5.75
CA GLU A 252 1.06 20.02 4.84
C GLU A 252 0.00 19.90 3.75
N MET A 253 -1.03 20.74 3.89
CA MET A 253 -1.61 21.46 2.77
C MET A 253 -0.51 21.62 1.73
N LEU A 254 -0.51 20.76 0.70
CA LEU A 254 0.44 20.91 -0.36
C LEU A 254 -0.02 22.15 -1.11
N GLN A 255 0.47 23.30 -0.69
CA GLN A 255 0.32 24.57 -1.34
C GLN A 255 0.98 24.41 -2.71
N ILE A 256 0.15 24.08 -3.70
CA ILE A 256 0.59 23.79 -5.07
C ILE A 256 0.18 24.98 -5.92
N PHE A 257 1.17 25.71 -6.41
CA PHE A 257 0.94 26.65 -7.51
C PHE A 257 0.63 25.85 -8.77
N LEU A 258 -0.60 25.96 -9.27
CA LEU A 258 -0.96 25.52 -10.62
C LEU A 258 -0.20 26.41 -11.61
N MET A 259 0.87 25.90 -12.23
CA MET A 259 1.53 26.55 -13.37
C MET A 259 1.19 25.75 -14.63
N ALA A 260 0.02 26.06 -15.20
CA ALA A 260 -0.42 25.81 -16.57
C ALA A 260 -1.95 26.06 -16.55
N VAL A 261 -2.55 27.10 -17.10
CA VAL A 261 -2.28 27.87 -18.32
C VAL A 261 -2.88 29.26 -18.10
N MET A 262 -2.05 30.28 -17.93
CA MET A 262 -2.23 31.54 -18.66
C MET A 262 -0.81 32.04 -18.91
N GLU A 263 -0.36 31.93 -20.15
CA GLU A 263 0.75 32.71 -20.70
C GLU A 263 0.35 34.21 -20.78
N ASN A 264 -0.31 34.74 -19.77
CA ASN A 264 -0.46 36.16 -19.58
C ASN A 264 0.48 36.54 -18.45
N GLU A 265 1.63 37.06 -18.86
CA GLU A 265 2.48 37.87 -18.01
C GLU A 265 1.61 38.90 -17.28
N GLY A 266 1.61 38.85 -15.95
CA GLY A 266 0.96 39.88 -15.11
C GLY A 266 -0.36 39.46 -14.48
N ASP A 267 -0.35 38.41 -13.66
CA ASP A 267 -1.04 38.33 -12.35
C ASP A 267 -1.16 36.86 -11.92
N SER A 268 -0.21 36.38 -11.11
CA SER A 268 -0.18 34.98 -10.67
C SER A 268 -0.44 34.86 -9.16
N GLU A 269 -1.70 35.05 -8.74
CA GLU A 269 -2.14 34.52 -7.45
C GLU A 269 -2.27 32.99 -7.58
N GLY A 270 -1.42 32.25 -6.86
CA GLY A 270 -1.48 30.78 -6.85
C GLY A 270 -2.75 30.28 -6.16
N VAL A 271 -3.35 29.20 -6.66
CA VAL A 271 -4.51 28.54 -6.03
C VAL A 271 -4.06 27.30 -5.28
N ASP A 272 -4.32 27.23 -3.98
CA ASP A 272 -4.05 26.03 -3.17
C ASP A 272 -4.93 24.85 -3.58
N ILE A 273 -4.30 23.76 -4.00
CA ILE A 273 -4.96 22.52 -4.42
C ILE A 273 -4.27 21.30 -3.81
N MET A 274 -5.04 20.23 -3.60
CA MET A 274 -4.54 18.96 -3.11
C MET A 274 -4.56 17.92 -4.23
N LEU A 275 -3.46 17.17 -4.37
CA LEU A 275 -3.34 16.07 -5.32
C LEU A 275 -3.53 14.73 -4.62
N GLY A 276 -4.36 13.88 -5.19
CA GLY A 276 -4.61 12.52 -4.71
C GLY A 276 -4.38 11.49 -5.81
N VAL A 277 -3.80 10.34 -5.47
CA VAL A 277 -3.59 9.23 -6.42
C VAL A 277 -4.46 8.05 -5.99
N CYS A 278 -5.15 7.41 -6.93
CA CYS A 278 -5.94 6.22 -6.67
C CYS A 278 -5.91 5.24 -7.86
N ALA A 279 -6.63 4.12 -7.74
CA ALA A 279 -6.75 3.11 -8.80
C ALA A 279 -7.23 3.67 -10.15
N ASN A 280 -7.98 4.76 -10.10
CA ASN A 280 -8.69 5.33 -11.24
C ASN A 280 -7.99 6.53 -11.90
N GLY A 281 -6.90 7.05 -11.33
CA GLY A 281 -6.19 8.21 -11.87
C GLY A 281 -5.51 9.08 -10.82
N LEU A 282 -5.10 10.26 -11.27
CA LEU A 282 -4.74 11.38 -10.41
C LEU A 282 -5.95 12.31 -10.26
N LEU A 283 -6.19 12.77 -9.04
CA LEU A 283 -7.31 13.61 -8.65
C LEU A 283 -6.80 14.96 -8.15
N VAL A 284 -7.51 16.03 -8.46
CA VAL A 284 -7.23 17.38 -7.97
C VAL A 284 -8.41 17.82 -7.11
N TYR A 285 -8.11 18.30 -5.91
CA TYR A 285 -9.08 18.79 -4.95
C TYR A 285 -8.79 20.25 -4.60
N LYS A 286 -9.84 21.02 -4.36
CA LYS A 286 -9.79 22.33 -3.72
C LYS A 286 -10.82 22.32 -2.59
N ASP A 287 -10.44 22.73 -1.39
CA ASP A 287 -11.34 22.73 -0.22
C ASP A 287 -12.03 21.37 0.01
N ARG A 288 -11.28 20.27 -0.20
CA ARG A 288 -11.75 18.86 -0.18
C ARG A 288 -12.81 18.50 -1.25
N LEU A 289 -13.18 19.42 -2.12
CA LEU A 289 -14.02 19.16 -3.30
C LEU A 289 -13.15 18.77 -4.50
N ARG A 290 -13.51 17.69 -5.17
CA ARG A 290 -12.78 17.21 -6.36
C ARG A 290 -13.10 18.11 -7.55
N ILE A 291 -12.11 18.90 -7.99
CA ILE A 291 -12.24 19.82 -9.13
C ILE A 291 -11.83 19.20 -10.46
N ASN A 292 -10.92 18.20 -10.46
CA ASN A 292 -10.46 17.58 -11.70
C ASN A 292 -10.01 16.12 -11.48
N ARG A 293 -10.00 15.33 -12.56
CA ARG A 293 -9.52 13.95 -12.61
C ARG A 293 -8.78 13.68 -13.91
N PHE A 294 -7.52 13.27 -13.79
CA PHE A 294 -6.72 12.72 -14.88
C PHE A 294 -6.77 11.20 -14.83
N ALA A 295 -7.67 10.60 -15.62
CA ALA A 295 -7.79 9.14 -15.70
C ALA A 295 -6.55 8.52 -16.35
N TRP A 296 -6.08 7.37 -15.83
CA TRP A 296 -4.88 6.70 -16.34
C TRP A 296 -4.84 6.52 -17.87
N PRO A 297 -5.93 6.12 -18.57
CA PRO A 297 -5.91 5.96 -20.03
C PRO A 297 -5.66 7.25 -20.82
N LYS A 298 -5.98 8.41 -20.23
CA LYS A 298 -5.78 9.73 -20.86
C LYS A 298 -4.37 10.28 -20.65
N ILE A 299 -3.59 9.71 -19.73
CA ILE A 299 -2.25 10.19 -19.42
C ILE A 299 -1.25 9.50 -20.35
N LEU A 300 -0.52 10.30 -21.14
CA LEU A 300 0.59 9.83 -21.98
C LEU A 300 1.86 9.62 -21.17
N LYS A 301 2.19 10.58 -20.31
CA LYS A 301 3.46 10.59 -19.59
C LYS A 301 3.33 11.36 -18.29
N ILE A 302 3.99 10.84 -17.26
CA ILE A 302 4.16 11.53 -15.98
C ILE A 302 5.66 11.74 -15.76
N SER A 303 6.04 12.95 -15.40
CA SER A 303 7.43 13.30 -15.14
C SER A 303 7.53 14.33 -14.03
N TYR A 304 8.72 14.49 -13.47
CA TYR A 304 8.99 15.54 -12.50
C TYR A 304 10.38 16.14 -12.75
N LYS A 305 10.56 17.42 -12.45
CA LYS A 305 11.84 18.14 -12.55
C LYS A 305 11.93 19.17 -11.43
N ARG A 306 13.00 19.09 -10.62
CA ARG A 306 13.11 19.85 -9.36
C ARG A 306 11.85 19.60 -8.51
N ASN A 307 11.16 20.64 -8.08
CA ASN A 307 9.91 20.55 -7.34
C ASN A 307 8.65 20.59 -8.23
N ASN A 308 8.79 20.61 -9.55
CA ASN A 308 7.65 20.57 -10.46
C ASN A 308 7.32 19.15 -10.89
N PHE A 309 6.03 18.86 -11.01
CA PHE A 309 5.44 17.62 -11.46
C PHE A 309 4.57 17.89 -12.70
N TYR A 310 4.71 17.07 -13.73
CA TYR A 310 4.09 17.31 -15.03
C TYR A 310 3.34 16.08 -15.53
N ILE A 311 2.17 16.33 -16.13
CA ILE A 311 1.32 15.33 -16.76
C ILE A 311 1.12 15.74 -18.21
N LYS A 312 1.51 14.86 -19.13
CA LYS A 312 1.18 14.99 -20.55
C LYS A 312 -0.08 14.18 -20.83
N ILE A 313 -1.09 14.81 -21.40
CA ILE A 313 -2.41 14.24 -21.65
C ILE A 313 -2.55 13.98 -23.16
N ARG A 314 -3.24 12.90 -23.51
CA ARG A 314 -3.60 12.60 -24.91
C ARG A 314 -4.54 13.69 -25.44
N PRO A 315 -4.37 14.14 -26.69
CA PRO A 315 -5.40 14.93 -27.36
C PRO A 315 -6.74 14.18 -27.31
N GLY A 316 -7.82 14.88 -26.93
CA GLY A 316 -9.17 14.35 -27.00
C GLY A 316 -9.69 14.31 -28.45
N GLU A 317 -10.91 13.80 -28.66
CA GLU A 317 -11.53 13.76 -30.00
C GLU A 317 -11.71 15.17 -30.60
N THR A 318 -11.89 16.19 -29.75
CA THR A 318 -12.05 17.60 -30.14
C THR A 318 -10.78 18.44 -30.02
N GLU A 319 -9.77 17.96 -29.29
CA GLU A 319 -8.53 18.70 -29.02
C GLU A 319 -7.43 18.16 -29.92
N GLN A 320 -6.89 18.98 -30.82
CA GLN A 320 -5.89 18.52 -31.81
C GLN A 320 -4.47 18.40 -31.24
N PHE A 321 -4.21 18.94 -30.04
CA PHE A 321 -2.86 19.05 -29.47
C PHE A 321 -2.73 18.35 -28.11
N GLU A 322 -1.52 17.87 -27.83
CA GLU A 322 -1.18 17.31 -26.53
C GLU A 322 -1.09 18.41 -25.47
N SER A 323 -1.92 18.31 -24.44
CA SER A 323 -1.91 19.25 -23.31
C SER A 323 -0.94 18.78 -22.21
N THR A 324 -0.10 19.68 -21.70
CA THR A 324 0.78 19.42 -20.55
C THR A 324 0.33 20.25 -19.36
N VAL A 325 0.03 19.60 -18.24
CA VAL A 325 -0.37 20.24 -16.98
C VAL A 325 0.79 20.17 -15.99
N GLY A 326 1.15 21.30 -15.38
CA GLY A 326 2.23 21.44 -14.41
C GLY A 326 1.72 21.75 -13.00
N PHE A 327 2.32 21.10 -12.01
CA PHE A 327 2.07 21.29 -10.59
C PHE A 327 3.38 21.58 -9.87
N LYS A 328 3.47 22.67 -9.13
CA LYS A 328 4.64 23.00 -8.31
C LYS A 328 4.44 22.49 -6.88
N LEU A 329 5.29 21.57 -6.42
CA LEU A 329 5.28 21.07 -5.05
C LEU A 329 6.27 21.87 -4.18
N GLN A 330 6.20 21.69 -2.87
CA GLN A 330 7.06 22.40 -1.91
C GLN A 330 8.55 22.13 -2.15
N ASN A 331 8.91 20.89 -2.48
CA ASN A 331 10.29 20.49 -2.69
C ASN A 331 10.40 19.32 -3.68
N HIS A 332 11.64 19.05 -4.12
CA HIS A 332 11.93 17.97 -5.07
C HIS A 332 11.60 16.57 -4.53
N ARG A 333 11.66 16.37 -3.21
CA ARG A 333 11.38 15.08 -2.57
C ARG A 333 9.88 14.76 -2.63
N SER A 334 9.02 15.76 -2.41
CA SER A 334 7.56 15.66 -2.61
C SER A 334 7.21 15.36 -4.07
N ALA A 335 7.82 16.08 -5.03
CA ALA A 335 7.63 15.83 -6.48
C ALA A 335 8.05 14.41 -6.89
N LYS A 336 9.22 13.95 -6.42
CA LYS A 336 9.69 12.59 -6.66
C LYS A 336 8.78 11.54 -6.01
N ARG A 337 8.27 11.80 -4.81
CA ARG A 337 7.35 10.91 -4.08
C ARG A 337 6.03 10.76 -4.82
N LEU A 338 5.38 11.87 -5.19
CA LEU A 338 4.15 11.85 -5.97
C LEU A 338 4.34 11.09 -7.28
N TRP A 339 5.44 11.37 -7.99
CA TRP A 339 5.77 10.64 -9.22
C TRP A 339 5.93 9.13 -9.00
N LYS A 340 6.63 8.70 -7.94
CA LYS A 340 6.74 7.28 -7.60
C LYS A 340 5.37 6.66 -7.32
N VAL A 341 4.54 7.31 -6.51
CA VAL A 341 3.19 6.83 -6.16
C VAL A 341 2.32 6.68 -7.41
N CYS A 342 2.39 7.63 -8.35
CA CYS A 342 1.73 7.52 -9.65
C CYS A 342 2.24 6.32 -10.47
N VAL A 343 3.56 6.13 -10.56
CA VAL A 343 4.14 4.98 -11.29
C VAL A 343 3.71 3.66 -10.65
N GLU A 344 3.72 3.55 -9.33
CA GLU A 344 3.28 2.34 -8.62
C GLU A 344 1.80 2.05 -8.84
N ASN A 345 0.92 3.03 -8.66
CA ASN A 345 -0.53 2.85 -8.85
C ASN A 345 -0.87 2.52 -10.30
N HIS A 346 -0.29 3.26 -11.26
CA HIS A 346 -0.48 2.96 -12.67
C HIS A 346 -0.02 1.53 -13.00
N SER A 347 1.19 1.15 -12.56
CA SER A 347 1.74 -0.18 -12.83
C SER A 347 0.88 -1.28 -12.24
N PHE A 348 0.47 -1.13 -10.97
CA PHE A 348 -0.33 -2.11 -10.27
C PHE A 348 -1.71 -2.30 -10.90
N PHE A 349 -2.46 -1.21 -11.15
CA PHE A 349 -3.85 -1.30 -11.60
C PHE A 349 -4.03 -1.41 -13.11
N ARG A 350 -3.03 -1.02 -13.93
CA ARG A 350 -3.20 -0.92 -15.39
C ARG A 350 -2.35 -1.89 -16.20
N LEU A 351 -1.23 -2.39 -15.68
CA LEU A 351 -0.36 -3.30 -16.43
C LEU A 351 -0.69 -4.76 -16.12
N ASN A 352 -0.60 -5.62 -17.13
CA ASN A 352 -0.74 -7.07 -16.94
C ASN A 352 0.48 -7.69 -16.25
N ALA A 353 1.65 -7.07 -16.39
CA ALA A 353 2.88 -7.46 -15.73
C ALA A 353 3.78 -6.22 -15.54
N PRO A 354 4.75 -6.25 -14.60
CA PRO A 354 5.68 -5.14 -14.40
C PRO A 354 6.55 -4.92 -15.64
N GLU A 355 6.94 -3.68 -15.89
CA GLU A 355 7.84 -3.39 -17.02
C GLU A 355 9.21 -4.09 -16.83
N PRO A 356 9.71 -4.79 -17.86
CA PRO A 356 11.00 -5.47 -17.75
C PRO A 356 12.14 -4.46 -17.56
N PRO A 357 13.17 -4.82 -16.79
CA PRO A 357 14.33 -3.94 -16.63
C PRO A 357 15.02 -3.75 -18.00
N THR A 358 15.01 -2.52 -18.51
CA THR A 358 15.79 -2.17 -19.72
C THR A 358 17.27 -2.47 -19.48
N LYS A 359 17.91 -3.22 -20.40
CA LYS A 359 19.37 -3.45 -20.40
C LYS A 359 20.07 -2.10 -20.23
N ALA A 360 20.97 -2.01 -19.25
CA ALA A 360 21.60 -0.75 -18.87
C ALA A 360 22.38 -0.17 -20.06
N ARG A 361 21.85 0.88 -20.70
CA ARG A 361 22.68 1.80 -21.50
C ARG A 361 23.44 2.71 -20.53
N PHE A 362 24.71 2.96 -20.83
CA PHE A 362 25.63 3.74 -20.02
C PHE A 362 25.04 5.13 -19.66
N LEU A 363 25.26 5.56 -18.41
CA LEU A 363 25.18 6.93 -17.89
C LEU A 363 23.91 7.77 -18.16
N THR A 364 22.70 7.21 -18.02
CA THR A 364 21.50 8.07 -18.00
C THR A 364 21.30 8.69 -16.60
N LEU A 365 21.45 10.01 -16.49
CA LEU A 365 21.19 10.79 -15.27
C LEU A 365 19.66 10.94 -15.06
N GLY A 366 19.12 10.38 -13.97
CA GLY A 366 17.70 10.49 -13.64
C GLY A 366 17.19 9.35 -12.75
N SER A 367 16.02 9.55 -12.13
CA SER A 367 15.36 8.52 -11.30
C SER A 367 14.75 7.42 -12.20
N LYS A 368 15.37 6.23 -12.22
CA LYS A 368 14.91 5.05 -12.98
C LYS A 368 13.93 4.15 -12.20
N PHE A 369 13.20 4.70 -11.23
CA PHE A 369 12.32 3.88 -10.40
C PHE A 369 11.31 3.14 -11.28
N ARG A 370 11.16 1.85 -11.02
CA ARG A 370 10.17 0.98 -11.63
C ARG A 370 9.47 0.20 -10.54
N TYR A 371 8.18 -0.03 -10.74
CA TYR A 371 7.45 -0.97 -9.92
C TYR A 371 7.95 -2.39 -10.20
N SER A 372 8.14 -3.19 -9.14
CA SER A 372 8.74 -4.53 -9.21
C SER A 372 7.92 -5.60 -8.47
N GLY A 373 6.78 -5.23 -7.88
CA GLY A 373 5.83 -6.18 -7.28
C GLY A 373 4.91 -6.79 -8.34
N ARG A 374 4.01 -7.69 -7.92
CA ARG A 374 2.96 -8.21 -8.81
C ARG A 374 1.96 -7.12 -9.14
N THR A 375 1.49 -7.07 -10.38
CA THR A 375 0.35 -6.21 -10.74
C THR A 375 -0.96 -6.81 -10.25
N GLN A 376 -2.04 -6.03 -10.21
CA GLN A 376 -3.36 -6.52 -9.82
C GLN A 376 -3.82 -7.71 -10.68
N ALA A 377 -3.49 -7.70 -11.98
CA ALA A 377 -3.79 -8.83 -12.86
C ALA A 377 -3.11 -10.11 -12.37
N GLN A 378 -1.82 -10.05 -12.02
CA GLN A 378 -1.07 -11.18 -11.48
C GLN A 378 -1.54 -11.57 -10.07
N THR A 379 -1.89 -10.59 -9.23
CA THR A 379 -2.44 -10.84 -7.89
C THR A 379 -3.74 -11.60 -8.00
N ARG A 380 -4.67 -11.19 -8.86
CA ARG A 380 -5.95 -11.89 -9.07
C ARG A 380 -5.76 -13.30 -9.60
N LEU A 381 -4.88 -13.49 -10.59
CA LEU A 381 -4.55 -14.83 -11.09
C LEU A 381 -3.98 -15.71 -9.98
N ALA A 382 -3.09 -15.18 -9.13
CA ALA A 382 -2.60 -15.92 -7.98
C ALA A 382 -3.70 -16.21 -6.95
N SER A 383 -4.63 -15.28 -6.72
CA SER A 383 -5.77 -15.49 -5.81
C SER A 383 -6.70 -16.61 -6.31
N THR A 384 -6.89 -16.77 -7.63
CA THR A 384 -7.70 -17.87 -8.19
C THR A 384 -7.10 -19.26 -7.96
N LEU A 385 -5.82 -19.33 -7.58
CA LEU A 385 -5.12 -20.58 -7.26
C LEU A 385 -5.07 -20.87 -5.76
N ILE A 386 -5.74 -20.05 -4.93
CA ILE A 386 -5.82 -20.28 -3.49
C ILE A 386 -6.74 -21.49 -3.24
N ASP A 387 -6.14 -22.60 -2.87
CA ASP A 387 -6.84 -23.83 -2.47
C ASP A 387 -6.56 -24.12 -0.99
N ARG A 388 -7.26 -23.39 -0.12
CA ARG A 388 -7.24 -23.60 1.33
C ARG A 388 -8.58 -23.19 1.95
N PRO A 389 -8.96 -23.76 3.10
CA PRO A 389 -10.08 -23.23 3.87
C PRO A 389 -9.78 -21.78 4.31
N ALA A 390 -10.83 -20.96 4.38
CA ALA A 390 -10.70 -19.59 4.86
C ALA A 390 -10.05 -19.59 6.26
N PRO A 391 -8.99 -18.80 6.48
CA PRO A 391 -8.32 -18.77 7.77
C PRO A 391 -9.27 -18.23 8.84
N SER A 392 -9.31 -18.85 10.03
CA SER A 392 -9.97 -18.24 11.18
C SER A 392 -9.12 -17.10 11.72
N PHE A 393 -9.72 -15.95 11.98
CA PHE A 393 -9.06 -14.82 12.63
C PHE A 393 -10.01 -14.21 13.65
N GLU A 394 -9.44 -13.72 14.75
CA GLU A 394 -10.20 -12.96 15.74
C GLU A 394 -10.48 -11.55 15.20
N ARG A 395 -11.72 -11.10 15.38
CA ARG A 395 -12.14 -9.77 14.99
C ARG A 395 -11.89 -8.83 16.15
N THR A 396 -10.90 -7.96 16.01
CA THR A 396 -10.56 -6.96 17.03
C THR A 396 -11.65 -5.91 17.11
N SER A 397 -12.05 -5.57 18.33
CA SER A 397 -13.02 -4.51 18.58
C SER A 397 -12.41 -3.13 18.30
N SER A 398 -13.10 -2.27 17.55
CA SER A 398 -12.61 -0.95 17.11
C SER A 398 -12.14 -0.09 18.27
N LYS A 399 -11.08 0.74 18.11
CA LYS A 399 -10.42 1.44 19.24
C LYS A 399 -11.40 2.04 20.25
N ARG A 400 -11.32 1.58 21.51
CA ARG A 400 -12.09 2.15 22.64
C ARG A 400 -11.58 3.56 22.93
N ILE A 401 -12.47 4.47 23.30
CA ILE A 401 -12.09 5.73 23.94
C ILE A 401 -11.38 5.37 25.24
N SER A 402 -10.06 5.48 25.28
CA SER A 402 -9.31 5.38 26.53
C SER A 402 -9.66 6.59 27.40
N ARG A 403 -10.63 6.46 28.30
CA ARG A 403 -10.73 7.38 29.44
C ARG A 403 -9.64 7.01 30.41
N SER A 404 -8.46 7.61 30.24
CA SER A 404 -7.47 7.69 31.32
C SER A 404 -8.10 8.50 32.45
N LEU A 405 -8.68 7.82 33.42
CA LEU A 405 -8.93 8.38 34.74
C LEU A 405 -7.57 8.43 35.45
N ASP A 406 -6.77 9.44 35.13
CA ASP A 406 -5.78 9.97 36.04
C ASP A 406 -5.64 11.46 35.77
N GLY A 407 -6.06 12.24 36.77
CA GLY A 407 -6.02 13.68 36.75
C GLY A 407 -4.60 14.19 36.91
N GLY A 408 -4.30 15.33 36.28
CA GLY A 408 -3.04 16.01 36.47
C GLY A 408 -2.81 17.14 35.47
N ASN A 409 -3.12 18.35 35.92
CA ASN A 409 -3.04 19.62 35.23
C ASN A 409 -1.78 19.90 34.37
N ALA A 410 -2.02 20.84 33.44
CA ALA A 410 -1.07 21.84 32.91
C ALA A 410 -0.18 21.44 31.74
N GLN A 411 -0.68 21.61 30.50
CA GLN A 411 0.12 22.18 29.39
C GLN A 411 -0.73 22.55 28.14
N LYS A 412 -1.94 23.12 28.28
CA LYS A 412 -2.78 23.50 27.11
C LYS A 412 -3.05 25.00 26.91
N ASP A 413 -2.53 25.89 27.76
CA ASP A 413 -2.88 27.33 27.71
C ASP A 413 -1.77 28.29 27.23
N LYS A 414 -0.79 27.85 26.41
CA LYS A 414 0.27 28.75 25.89
C LYS A 414 0.32 28.96 24.37
N ILE A 415 -0.54 28.34 23.57
CA ILE A 415 -0.50 28.49 22.10
C ILE A 415 -1.56 29.47 21.56
N PHE A 416 -2.58 29.84 22.34
CA PHE A 416 -3.65 30.75 21.90
C PHE A 416 -3.47 32.24 22.24
N ARG A 417 -2.29 32.67 22.74
CA ARG A 417 -2.04 34.08 23.11
C ARG A 417 -0.86 34.76 22.39
N LEU A 418 -0.44 34.26 21.23
CA LEU A 418 0.65 34.86 20.45
C LEU A 418 0.30 35.20 18.99
N LEU A 419 -1.00 35.32 18.68
CA LEU A 419 -1.47 35.70 17.34
C LEU A 419 -2.43 36.91 17.30
N VAL A 420 -2.30 37.85 18.26
CA VAL A 420 -3.10 39.11 18.28
C VAL A 420 -2.21 40.37 18.36
N ILE A 421 -0.88 40.27 18.25
CA ILE A 421 -0.03 41.46 18.20
C ILE A 421 0.97 41.34 17.04
N LYS A 422 0.49 41.66 15.83
CA LYS A 422 1.25 42.24 14.72
C LYS A 422 0.28 42.55 13.58
N ASN A 423 -0.49 43.62 13.79
CA ASN A 423 -1.13 44.43 12.76
C ASN A 423 -1.14 45.89 13.26
N ILE A 424 0.08 46.43 13.36
CA ILE A 424 0.41 47.84 13.16
C ILE A 424 1.60 47.86 12.21
#